data_AF-A0A1A8J1R1-F1
#
_entry.id   AF-A0A1A8J1R1-F1
#
_cell.length_a   1.000
_cell.length_b   1.000
_cell.length_c   1.000
_cell.angle_alpha   90.00
_cell.angle_beta   90.00
_cell.angle_gamma   90.00
#
_symmetry.space_group_name_H-M   'P 1'
#
loop_
_entity.id
_entity.type
_entity.pdbx_description
1 polymer ?
#
loop_
_entity_poly.entity_id
_entity_poly.type
_entity_poly.pdbx_seq_one_letter_code
_entity_poly.pdbx_strand_id
1 'polypeptide(L)'
;MSEDDSSSGASCVSDTDSSSASVLSWEQVQRLDAILTGSIPIHGRWSFPTLEVKPRDIVNVVRSRMEEKRIHVREVRLNGSAASYVLHEDSGLGWKDLDLIFCAELKGEMEFRVVKELVLDSLLDFLPEGVNKEKITPLTLKEAYVQKMVKVCNDSDRWSLISLSNNRGKNVELKFVDSLRRQFEFSVDSFQIRLDSLLLFYECSEHPMAA
;
A
#
# COMPACT_ATOMS: atom_id res chain seq x y z
N MET A 1 8.48 10.57 45.86
CA MET A 1 8.62 12.02 45.57
C MET A 1 9.72 12.10 44.53
N SER A 2 9.36 11.92 43.25
CA SER A 2 8.95 12.96 42.28
C SER A 2 10.20 13.35 41.46
N GLU A 3 10.31 12.92 40.19
CA GLU A 3 9.97 13.71 38.96
C GLU A 3 11.19 14.59 38.57
N ASP A 4 11.72 14.72 37.35
CA ASP A 4 11.35 14.46 35.94
C ASP A 4 12.70 14.33 35.17
N ASP A 5 12.95 13.46 34.18
CA ASP A 5 12.38 13.23 32.83
C ASP A 5 12.25 14.46 31.91
N SER A 6 13.16 14.56 30.95
CA SER A 6 13.01 15.39 29.74
C SER A 6 13.85 14.79 28.63
N SER A 7 13.26 13.77 28.00
CA SER A 7 13.68 13.26 26.70
C SER A 7 13.33 14.28 25.61
N SER A 8 14.32 14.95 25.05
CA SER A 8 14.19 15.57 23.73
C SER A 8 14.38 14.48 22.67
N GLY A 9 13.31 13.73 22.41
CA GLY A 9 13.24 12.79 21.29
C GLY A 9 13.27 13.55 19.98
N ALA A 10 14.35 13.38 19.22
CA ALA A 10 14.50 13.93 17.89
C ALA A 10 13.36 13.43 16.98
N SER A 11 12.59 14.38 16.45
CA SER A 11 11.62 14.18 15.38
C SER A 11 12.30 13.59 14.16
N CYS A 12 11.62 12.65 13.49
CA CYS A 12 12.15 12.06 12.28
C CYS A 12 12.13 13.06 11.11
N VAL A 13 13.35 13.35 10.64
CA VAL A 13 13.77 13.81 9.31
C VAL A 13 13.51 15.28 8.96
N SER A 14 14.58 16.05 9.08
CA SER A 14 14.82 17.31 8.39
C SER A 14 14.76 17.13 6.87
N ASP A 15 14.23 18.14 6.17
CA ASP A 15 14.20 18.34 4.71
C ASP A 15 15.60 18.42 4.06
N THR A 16 16.40 17.37 4.20
CA THR A 16 17.77 17.31 3.64
C THR A 16 18.08 15.92 3.11
N ASP A 17 17.60 15.64 1.89
CA ASP A 17 18.49 15.19 0.81
C ASP A 17 17.83 15.40 -0.57
N SER A 18 17.90 16.63 -1.10
CA SER A 18 17.44 16.96 -2.46
C SER A 18 18.25 16.29 -3.57
N SER A 19 19.26 15.48 -3.21
CA SER A 19 20.19 14.80 -4.12
C SER A 19 19.71 13.42 -4.62
N SER A 20 18.63 12.86 -4.04
CA SER A 20 18.16 11.49 -4.33
C SER A 20 16.76 11.39 -4.96
N ALA A 21 16.11 12.53 -5.23
CA ALA A 21 14.78 12.58 -5.86
C ALA A 21 14.88 12.92 -7.34
N SER A 22 13.97 12.38 -8.15
CA SER A 22 13.84 12.71 -9.57
C SER A 22 12.37 12.73 -9.97
N VAL A 23 12.07 13.53 -11.00
CA VAL A 23 10.71 13.63 -11.55
C VAL A 23 10.57 12.60 -12.67
N LEU A 24 9.45 11.88 -12.68
CA LEU A 24 9.15 10.93 -13.74
C LEU A 24 8.94 11.65 -15.08
N SER A 25 9.50 11.10 -16.16
CA SER A 25 9.16 11.52 -17.51
C SER A 25 7.70 11.16 -17.84
N TRP A 26 7.14 11.76 -18.89
CA TRP A 26 5.78 11.43 -19.32
C TRP A 26 5.57 9.94 -19.60
N GLU A 27 6.52 9.30 -20.29
CA GLU A 27 6.47 7.85 -20.57
C GLU A 27 6.48 7.00 -19.29
N GLN A 28 7.19 7.46 -18.24
CA GLN A 28 7.18 6.80 -16.93
C GLN A 28 5.85 7.03 -16.21
N VAL A 29 5.28 8.24 -16.28
CA VAL A 29 3.94 8.55 -15.75
C VAL A 29 2.87 7.69 -16.43
N GLN A 30 2.92 7.50 -17.75
CA GLN A 30 1.98 6.64 -18.47
C GLN A 30 2.08 5.17 -18.02
N ARG A 31 3.29 4.66 -17.78
CA ARG A 31 3.47 3.30 -17.25
C ARG A 31 2.94 3.18 -15.82
N LEU A 32 3.15 4.20 -14.99
CA LEU A 32 2.58 4.26 -13.64
C LEU A 32 1.05 4.28 -13.68
N ASP A 33 0.46 5.09 -14.56
CA ASP A 33 -0.99 5.14 -14.76
C ASP A 33 -1.56 3.79 -15.17
N ALA A 34 -0.93 3.12 -16.14
CA ALA A 34 -1.36 1.81 -16.60
C ALA A 34 -1.34 0.76 -15.47
N ILE A 35 -0.36 0.82 -14.57
CA ILE A 35 -0.32 -0.04 -13.38
C ILE A 35 -1.47 0.32 -12.42
N LEU A 36 -1.68 1.59 -12.12
CA LEU A 36 -2.66 2.02 -11.11
C LEU A 36 -4.11 1.88 -11.56
N THR A 37 -4.36 1.91 -12.86
CA THR A 37 -5.70 1.81 -13.47
C THR A 37 -6.03 0.40 -14.01
N GLY A 38 -5.02 -0.45 -14.19
CA GLY A 38 -5.18 -1.83 -14.61
C GLY A 38 -5.83 -2.71 -13.54
N SER A 39 -6.80 -3.54 -13.94
CA SER A 39 -7.42 -4.52 -13.04
C SER A 39 -6.45 -5.64 -12.70
N ILE A 40 -6.33 -5.97 -11.41
CA ILE A 40 -5.53 -7.07 -10.90
C ILE A 40 -6.46 -8.04 -10.17
N PRO A 41 -6.41 -9.35 -10.50
CA PRO A 41 -7.23 -10.35 -9.84
C PRO A 41 -6.66 -10.73 -8.47
N ILE A 42 -7.47 -10.58 -7.41
CA ILE A 42 -7.20 -11.13 -6.09
C ILE A 42 -8.01 -12.41 -5.94
N HIS A 43 -7.34 -13.55 -5.90
CA HIS A 43 -7.99 -14.86 -5.98
C HIS A 43 -8.52 -15.27 -4.60
N GLY A 44 -9.83 -15.49 -4.53
CA GLY A 44 -10.46 -16.10 -3.36
C GLY A 44 -10.19 -17.61 -3.32
N ARG A 45 -10.00 -18.14 -2.11
CA ARG A 45 -9.94 -19.58 -1.87
C ARG A 45 -11.35 -20.18 -1.74
N TRP A 46 -11.44 -21.49 -1.93
CA TRP A 46 -12.69 -22.26 -1.86
C TRP A 46 -13.76 -21.71 -2.80
N SER A 47 -14.90 -21.27 -2.27
CA SER A 47 -16.02 -20.71 -3.01
C SER A 47 -16.04 -19.18 -3.06
N PHE A 48 -15.01 -18.51 -2.52
CA PHE A 48 -14.94 -17.05 -2.59
C PHE A 48 -14.59 -16.60 -4.01
N PRO A 49 -15.28 -15.58 -4.55
CA PRO A 49 -15.04 -15.12 -5.91
C PRO A 49 -13.66 -14.47 -6.05
N THR A 50 -13.15 -14.39 -7.28
CA THR A 50 -12.00 -13.53 -7.58
C THR A 50 -12.46 -12.07 -7.55
N LEU A 51 -11.70 -11.22 -6.87
CA LEU A 51 -11.93 -9.77 -6.84
C LEU A 51 -11.14 -9.15 -7.99
N GLU A 52 -11.78 -8.28 -8.77
CA GLU A 52 -11.13 -7.49 -9.81
C GLU A 52 -10.87 -6.09 -9.26
N VAL A 53 -9.62 -5.78 -8.93
CA VAL A 53 -9.25 -4.59 -8.16
C VAL A 53 -8.25 -3.74 -8.93
N LYS A 54 -8.50 -2.43 -9.02
CA LYS A 54 -7.49 -1.47 -9.49
C LYS A 54 -6.66 -0.98 -8.31
N PRO A 55 -5.32 -0.88 -8.43
CA PRO A 55 -4.48 -0.39 -7.34
C PRO A 55 -4.87 0.98 -6.80
N ARG A 56 -5.29 1.91 -7.67
CA ARG A 56 -5.75 3.23 -7.21
C ARG A 56 -7.00 3.12 -6.32
N ASP A 57 -7.92 2.20 -6.62
CA ASP A 57 -9.18 2.07 -5.91
C ASP A 57 -8.93 1.49 -4.51
N ILE A 58 -8.06 0.48 -4.38
CA ILE A 58 -7.67 -0.07 -3.07
C ILE A 58 -6.87 0.95 -2.25
N VAL A 59 -5.97 1.72 -2.88
CA VAL A 59 -5.24 2.78 -2.18
C VAL A 59 -6.20 3.84 -1.63
N ASN A 60 -7.16 4.29 -2.45
CA ASN A 60 -8.13 5.31 -2.04
C ASN A 60 -9.00 4.80 -0.88
N VAL A 61 -9.61 3.61 -1.01
CA VAL A 61 -10.46 3.05 0.05
C VAL A 61 -9.69 2.85 1.36
N VAL A 62 -8.47 2.30 1.29
CA VAL A 62 -7.64 2.06 2.48
C VAL A 62 -7.20 3.38 3.11
N ARG A 63 -6.71 4.35 2.32
CA ARG A 63 -6.28 5.67 2.82
C ARG A 63 -7.44 6.42 3.48
N SER A 64 -8.59 6.51 2.82
CA SER A 64 -9.77 7.20 3.36
C SER A 64 -10.24 6.60 4.69
N ARG A 65 -10.33 5.26 4.77
CA ARG A 65 -10.74 4.58 6.01
C ARG A 65 -9.71 4.72 7.14
N MET A 66 -8.42 4.80 6.83
CA MET A 66 -7.38 5.10 7.82
C MET A 66 -7.56 6.50 8.41
N GLU A 67 -7.77 7.51 7.55
CA GLU A 67 -7.98 8.90 7.97
C GLU A 67 -9.28 9.05 8.78
N GLU A 68 -10.37 8.37 8.41
CA GLU A 68 -11.61 8.31 9.19
C GLU A 68 -11.40 7.74 10.62
N LYS A 69 -10.45 6.79 10.76
CA LYS A 69 -10.05 6.22 12.05
C LYS A 69 -8.95 7.02 12.75
N ARG A 70 -8.62 8.22 12.24
CA ARG A 70 -7.58 9.12 12.77
C ARG A 70 -6.17 8.50 12.75
N ILE A 71 -5.92 7.60 11.80
CA ILE A 71 -4.59 7.08 11.49
C ILE A 71 -4.09 7.86 10.28
N HIS A 72 -3.26 8.87 10.53
CA HIS A 72 -2.77 9.75 9.48
C HIS A 72 -1.84 9.01 8.52
N VAL A 73 -2.09 9.15 7.21
CA VAL A 73 -1.27 8.63 6.11
C VAL A 73 -0.54 9.80 5.45
N ARG A 74 0.76 9.90 5.76
CA ARG A 74 1.66 10.96 5.28
C ARG A 74 1.83 10.94 3.77
N GLU A 75 1.97 9.75 3.19
CA GLU A 75 2.09 9.53 1.75
C GLU A 75 1.86 8.05 1.40
N VAL A 76 1.56 7.79 0.13
CA VAL A 76 1.54 6.44 -0.44
C VAL A 76 2.61 6.30 -1.51
N ARG A 77 3.32 5.18 -1.52
CA ARG A 77 4.40 4.89 -2.47
C ARG A 77 4.22 3.53 -3.14
N LEU A 78 4.56 3.44 -4.41
CA LEU A 78 4.80 2.17 -5.12
C LEU A 78 6.26 1.76 -4.93
N ASN A 79 6.51 0.50 -4.63
CA ASN A 79 7.85 -0.05 -4.42
C ASN A 79 8.10 -1.32 -5.27
N GLY A 80 9.29 -1.90 -5.10
CA GLY A 80 9.65 -3.21 -5.61
C GLY A 80 9.77 -3.24 -7.13
N SER A 81 9.60 -4.43 -7.71
CA SER A 81 9.77 -4.64 -9.14
C SER A 81 8.82 -3.80 -10.02
N ALA A 82 7.66 -3.41 -9.49
CA ALA A 82 6.72 -2.53 -10.19
C ALA A 82 7.27 -1.10 -10.33
N ALA A 83 7.89 -0.55 -9.29
CA ALA A 83 8.55 0.75 -9.37
C ALA A 83 9.72 0.73 -10.36
N SER A 84 10.54 -0.32 -10.34
CA SER A 84 11.64 -0.51 -11.31
C SER A 84 11.13 -0.59 -12.75
N TYR A 85 10.01 -1.30 -12.99
CA TYR A 85 9.36 -1.39 -14.31
C TYR A 85 8.84 -0.03 -14.81
N VAL A 86 8.31 0.80 -13.92
CA VAL A 86 7.90 2.17 -14.28
C VAL A 86 9.09 2.99 -14.75
N LEU A 87 10.27 2.85 -14.14
CA LEU A 87 11.45 3.61 -14.53
C LEU A 87 12.06 3.12 -15.84
N HIS A 88 12.22 1.80 -16.01
CA HIS A 88 12.83 1.17 -17.19
C HIS A 88 12.03 -0.08 -17.60
N GLU A 89 11.55 -0.11 -18.84
CA GLU A 89 10.71 -1.20 -19.38
C GLU A 89 11.51 -2.48 -19.72
N ASP A 90 12.78 -2.53 -19.33
CA ASP A 90 13.84 -3.19 -20.11
C ASP A 90 14.06 -4.68 -19.80
N SER A 91 13.15 -5.33 -19.07
CA SER A 91 13.40 -6.71 -18.59
C SER A 91 12.70 -7.81 -19.38
N GLY A 92 11.65 -7.51 -20.16
CA GLY A 92 10.81 -8.53 -20.82
C GLY A 92 10.10 -9.53 -19.87
N LEU A 93 10.40 -9.46 -18.56
CA LEU A 93 9.89 -10.34 -17.51
C LEU A 93 8.72 -9.69 -16.75
N GLY A 94 8.40 -8.42 -17.04
CA GLY A 94 7.40 -7.64 -16.33
C GLY A 94 7.80 -7.37 -14.87
N TRP A 95 6.80 -7.12 -14.04
CA TRP A 95 6.94 -6.99 -12.58
C TRP A 95 6.23 -8.16 -11.87
N LYS A 96 6.71 -8.50 -10.67
CA LYS A 96 6.20 -9.61 -9.84
C LYS A 96 5.03 -9.13 -8.98
N ASP A 97 5.28 -8.78 -7.73
CA ASP A 97 4.28 -8.30 -6.79
C ASP A 97 4.05 -6.79 -6.93
N LEU A 98 2.86 -6.35 -6.54
CA LEU A 98 2.49 -4.94 -6.46
C LEU A 98 2.67 -4.49 -5.00
N ASP A 99 3.78 -3.83 -4.73
CA ASP A 99 4.14 -3.37 -3.39
C ASP A 99 3.67 -1.93 -3.16
N LEU A 100 2.63 -1.76 -2.35
CA LEU A 100 2.08 -0.46 -1.94
C LEU A 100 2.49 -0.16 -0.51
N ILE A 101 3.21 0.93 -0.30
CA ILE A 101 3.65 1.41 1.01
C ILE A 101 2.81 2.60 1.43
N PHE A 102 2.07 2.46 2.53
CA PHE A 102 1.38 3.52 3.24
C PHE A 102 2.28 3.99 4.37
N CYS A 103 2.83 5.20 4.24
CA CYS A 103 3.60 5.83 5.32
C CYS A 103 2.61 6.42 6.33
N ALA A 104 2.40 5.75 7.46
CA ALA A 104 1.30 6.06 8.38
C ALA A 104 1.73 6.08 9.85
N GLU A 105 1.01 6.82 10.69
CA GLU A 105 1.30 6.90 12.13
C GLU A 105 0.75 5.70 12.90
N LEU A 106 1.59 4.69 13.16
CA LEU A 106 1.22 3.47 13.91
C LEU A 106 1.68 3.56 15.36
N LYS A 107 0.99 4.36 16.17
CA LYS A 107 1.39 4.73 17.55
C LYS A 107 1.37 3.57 18.56
N GLY A 108 0.66 2.48 18.30
CA GLY A 108 0.62 1.31 19.18
C GLY A 108 -0.13 0.12 18.57
N GLU A 109 -0.41 -0.87 19.42
CA GLU A 109 -1.11 -2.10 19.03
C GLU A 109 -2.54 -1.86 18.51
N MET A 110 -3.19 -0.78 18.95
CA MET A 110 -4.53 -0.43 18.51
C MET A 110 -4.55 -0.13 17.01
N GLU A 111 -3.62 0.69 16.52
CA GLU A 111 -3.53 1.09 15.12
C GLU A 111 -3.25 -0.12 14.22
N PHE A 112 -2.39 -1.05 14.64
CA PHE A 112 -2.16 -2.30 13.90
C PHE A 112 -3.43 -3.14 13.77
N ARG A 113 -4.24 -3.24 14.84
CA ARG A 113 -5.51 -3.95 14.80
C ARG A 113 -6.50 -3.27 13.87
N VAL A 114 -6.64 -1.95 13.97
CA VAL A 114 -7.54 -1.14 13.13
C VAL A 114 -7.16 -1.25 11.66
N VAL A 115 -5.86 -1.15 11.33
CA VAL A 115 -5.36 -1.31 9.96
C VAL A 115 -5.67 -2.69 9.40
N LYS A 116 -5.48 -3.75 10.20
CA LYS A 116 -5.86 -5.10 9.77
C LYS A 116 -7.36 -5.21 9.50
N GLU A 117 -8.19 -4.71 10.41
CA GLU A 117 -9.65 -4.77 10.27
C GLU A 117 -10.12 -3.99 9.04
N LEU A 118 -9.64 -2.75 8.84
CA LEU A 118 -10.07 -1.92 7.72
C LEU A 118 -9.69 -2.51 6.35
N VAL A 119 -8.52 -3.15 6.25
CA VAL A 119 -8.06 -3.80 5.01
C VAL A 119 -8.91 -5.04 4.72
N LEU A 120 -9.25 -5.83 5.74
CA LEU A 120 -10.15 -6.96 5.54
C LEU A 120 -11.54 -6.47 5.14
N ASP A 121 -12.06 -5.45 5.81
CA ASP A 121 -13.36 -4.87 5.50
C ASP A 121 -13.39 -4.20 4.13
N SER A 122 -12.28 -3.70 3.59
CA SER A 122 -12.25 -3.10 2.25
C SER A 122 -12.39 -4.14 1.15
N LEU A 123 -12.03 -5.41 1.41
CA LEU A 123 -12.25 -6.50 0.46
C LEU A 123 -13.74 -6.72 0.15
N LEU A 124 -14.63 -6.37 1.09
CA LEU A 124 -16.08 -6.44 0.88
C LEU A 124 -16.55 -5.50 -0.23
N ASP A 125 -15.88 -4.37 -0.43
CA ASP A 125 -16.25 -3.37 -1.43
C ASP A 125 -16.02 -3.90 -2.85
N PHE A 126 -15.03 -4.79 -3.01
CA PHE A 126 -14.63 -5.38 -4.29
C PHE A 126 -15.34 -6.70 -4.61
N LEU A 127 -16.24 -7.18 -3.74
CA LEU A 127 -17.04 -8.36 -4.04
C LEU A 127 -18.01 -8.10 -5.20
N PRO A 128 -18.16 -9.05 -6.14
CA PRO A 128 -19.14 -8.94 -7.22
C PRO A 128 -20.57 -8.70 -6.72
N GLU A 129 -21.39 -8.05 -7.56
CA GLU A 129 -22.81 -7.89 -7.29
C GLU A 129 -23.49 -9.26 -7.06
N GLY A 130 -24.43 -9.30 -6.11
CA GLY A 130 -25.16 -10.51 -5.74
C GLY A 130 -24.50 -11.38 -4.66
N VAL A 131 -23.27 -11.08 -4.23
CA VAL A 131 -22.67 -11.76 -3.06
C VAL A 131 -23.34 -11.25 -1.77
N ASN A 132 -23.87 -12.17 -0.96
CA ASN A 132 -24.42 -11.84 0.35
C ASN A 132 -23.29 -11.52 1.34
N LYS A 133 -23.09 -10.22 1.62
CA LYS A 133 -22.03 -9.72 2.51
C LYS A 133 -22.34 -9.93 4.00
N GLU A 134 -23.61 -10.13 4.39
CA GLU A 134 -24.03 -10.24 5.81
C GLU A 134 -23.46 -11.47 6.52
N LYS A 135 -23.18 -12.54 5.76
CA LYS A 135 -22.62 -13.79 6.29
C LYS A 135 -21.09 -13.81 6.29
N ILE A 136 -20.45 -12.78 5.75
CA ILE A 136 -19.00 -12.71 5.59
C ILE A 136 -18.40 -12.03 6.81
N THR A 137 -17.47 -12.71 7.47
CA THR A 137 -16.74 -12.20 8.63
C THR A 137 -15.31 -11.79 8.25
N PRO A 138 -14.65 -10.93 9.05
CA PRO A 138 -13.23 -10.62 8.85
C PRO A 138 -12.33 -11.87 8.87
N LEU A 139 -12.67 -12.89 9.67
CA LEU A 139 -11.92 -14.15 9.71
C LEU A 139 -12.03 -14.89 8.37
N THR A 140 -13.25 -15.03 7.83
CA THR A 140 -13.46 -15.70 6.54
C THR A 140 -12.80 -14.94 5.38
N LEU A 141 -12.79 -13.61 5.40
CA LEU A 141 -12.08 -12.80 4.39
C LEU A 141 -10.57 -13.00 4.47
N LYS A 142 -10.02 -13.02 5.69
CA LYS A 142 -8.60 -13.31 5.91
C LYS A 142 -8.25 -14.68 5.34
N GLU A 143 -9.02 -15.72 5.69
CA GLU A 143 -8.76 -17.07 5.20
C GLU A 143 -8.88 -17.17 3.68
N ALA A 144 -9.83 -16.45 3.08
CA ALA A 144 -10.13 -16.52 1.66
C ALA A 144 -9.10 -15.79 0.79
N TYR A 145 -8.67 -14.59 1.18
CA TYR A 145 -7.95 -13.67 0.30
C TYR A 145 -6.53 -13.35 0.74
N VAL A 146 -6.19 -13.56 2.02
CA VAL A 146 -4.89 -13.17 2.56
C VAL A 146 -3.92 -14.34 2.48
N GLN A 147 -2.81 -14.12 1.78
CA GLN A 147 -1.71 -15.08 1.67
C GLN A 147 -0.75 -14.98 2.86
N LYS A 148 -0.42 -13.76 3.28
CA LYS A 148 0.57 -13.52 4.33
C LYS A 148 0.20 -12.26 5.13
N MET A 149 0.39 -12.32 6.44
CA MET A 149 0.33 -11.16 7.33
C MET A 149 1.60 -11.11 8.18
N VAL A 150 2.19 -9.93 8.29
CA VAL A 150 3.36 -9.68 9.15
C VAL A 150 3.08 -8.43 9.98
N LYS A 151 3.50 -8.47 11.24
CA LYS A 151 3.51 -7.32 12.14
C LYS A 151 4.89 -7.25 12.80
N VAL A 152 5.52 -6.10 12.72
CA VAL A 152 6.75 -5.78 13.43
C VAL A 152 6.49 -4.53 14.25
N CYS A 153 6.64 -4.66 15.57
CA CYS A 153 6.50 -3.55 16.49
C CYS A 153 7.58 -3.69 17.56
N ASN A 154 8.71 -3.02 17.34
CA ASN A 154 9.81 -2.88 18.28
C ASN A 154 10.31 -1.43 18.27
N ASP A 155 11.33 -1.13 19.09
CA ASP A 155 11.83 0.24 19.28
C ASP A 155 12.37 0.89 18.00
N SER A 156 12.83 0.09 17.03
CA SER A 156 13.42 0.59 15.77
C SER A 156 12.53 0.44 14.54
N ASP A 157 11.67 -0.57 14.52
CA ASP A 157 10.85 -0.95 13.36
C ASP A 157 9.39 -1.11 13.78
N ARG A 158 8.52 -0.34 13.13
CA ARG A 158 7.08 -0.31 13.36
C ARG A 158 6.36 -0.33 12.02
N TRP A 159 5.97 -1.53 11.61
CA TRP A 159 5.30 -1.73 10.33
C TRP A 159 4.48 -3.02 10.29
N SER A 160 3.52 -3.08 9.39
CA SER A 160 2.76 -4.29 9.09
C SER A 160 2.63 -4.50 7.59
N LEU A 161 2.35 -5.74 7.20
CA LEU A 161 2.17 -6.13 5.81
C LEU A 161 0.99 -7.09 5.70
N ILE A 162 0.15 -6.87 4.71
CA ILE A 162 -0.94 -7.75 4.31
C ILE A 162 -0.78 -8.06 2.82
N SER A 163 -0.41 -9.29 2.50
CA SER A 163 -0.25 -9.78 1.14
C SER A 163 -1.52 -10.50 0.70
N LEU A 164 -2.17 -9.98 -0.33
CA LEU A 164 -3.40 -10.51 -0.91
C LEU A 164 -3.05 -11.43 -2.08
N SER A 165 -3.71 -12.59 -2.13
CA SER A 165 -3.29 -13.69 -2.99
C SER A 165 -3.58 -13.44 -4.47
N ASN A 166 -2.57 -13.65 -5.30
CA ASN A 166 -2.74 -13.77 -6.74
C ASN A 166 -2.04 -15.04 -7.25
N ASN A 167 -2.84 -16.01 -7.68
CA ASN A 167 -2.35 -17.32 -8.12
C ASN A 167 -1.49 -17.27 -9.40
N ARG A 168 -1.30 -16.09 -10.01
CA ARG A 168 -0.41 -15.85 -11.15
C ARG A 168 0.93 -15.22 -10.76
N GLY A 169 1.24 -15.12 -9.48
CA GLY A 169 2.52 -14.60 -8.98
C GLY A 169 2.64 -13.07 -8.97
N LYS A 170 1.51 -12.36 -8.97
CA LYS A 170 1.44 -10.90 -8.82
C LYS A 170 0.59 -10.49 -7.62
N ASN A 171 1.07 -10.81 -6.41
CA ASN A 171 0.32 -10.52 -5.20
C ASN A 171 0.19 -9.00 -5.03
N VAL A 172 -0.86 -8.58 -4.33
CA VAL A 172 -1.01 -7.18 -3.92
C VAL A 172 -0.56 -7.08 -2.48
N GLU A 173 0.57 -6.42 -2.23
CA GLU A 173 1.14 -6.27 -0.90
C GLU A 173 0.86 -4.86 -0.37
N LEU A 174 0.06 -4.79 0.69
CA LEU A 174 -0.23 -3.56 1.41
C LEU A 174 0.68 -3.49 2.64
N LYS A 175 1.66 -2.59 2.60
CA LYS A 175 2.64 -2.39 3.67
C LYS A 175 2.36 -1.06 4.37
N PHE A 176 2.19 -1.09 5.68
CA PHE A 176 1.92 0.09 6.50
C PHE A 176 3.14 0.36 7.36
N VAL A 177 3.79 1.51 7.17
CA VAL A 177 5.10 1.82 7.76
C VAL A 177 5.02 3.10 8.58
N ASP A 178 5.28 2.99 9.88
CA ASP A 178 5.56 4.14 10.75
C ASP A 178 7.06 4.42 10.77
N SER A 179 7.84 3.43 11.20
CA SER A 179 9.31 3.48 11.19
C SER A 179 9.91 2.20 10.60
N LEU A 180 11.00 2.36 9.85
CA LEU A 180 11.75 1.27 9.26
C LEU A 180 13.24 1.65 9.17
N ARG A 181 14.09 0.96 9.93
CA ARG A 181 15.52 1.29 10.04
C ARG A 181 16.30 1.06 8.74
N ARG A 182 15.87 0.09 7.92
CA ARG A 182 16.42 -0.16 6.57
C ARG A 182 15.29 -0.30 5.58
N GLN A 183 15.18 0.64 4.65
CA GLN A 183 14.16 0.63 3.61
C GLN A 183 14.55 -0.23 2.40
N PHE A 184 15.84 -0.54 2.24
CA PHE A 184 16.38 -1.25 1.08
C PHE A 184 17.35 -2.35 1.53
N GLU A 185 17.15 -3.56 1.00
CA GLU A 185 18.06 -4.69 1.21
C GLU A 185 18.88 -4.99 -0.06
N PHE A 186 18.35 -4.66 -1.25
CA PHE A 186 18.98 -4.83 -2.55
C PHE A 186 18.73 -3.62 -3.47
N SER A 187 19.63 -3.37 -4.43
CA SER A 187 19.51 -2.25 -5.38
C SER A 187 18.29 -2.36 -6.31
N VAL A 188 17.83 -3.58 -6.60
CA VAL A 188 16.67 -3.84 -7.47
C VAL A 188 15.33 -3.40 -6.85
N ASP A 189 15.29 -3.24 -5.52
CA ASP A 189 14.13 -2.79 -4.76
C ASP A 189 14.34 -1.39 -4.16
N SER A 190 15.29 -0.62 -4.71
CA SER A 190 15.70 0.68 -4.17
C SER A 190 14.84 1.86 -4.63
N PHE A 191 13.92 1.63 -5.56
CA PHE A 191 13.08 2.68 -6.11
C PHE A 191 11.71 2.70 -5.43
N GLN A 192 11.32 3.88 -4.95
CA GLN A 192 9.98 4.16 -4.49
C GLN A 192 9.41 5.35 -5.25
N ILE A 193 8.20 5.20 -5.75
CA ILE A 193 7.50 6.24 -6.50
C ILE A 193 6.37 6.77 -5.63
N ARG A 194 6.41 8.06 -5.28
CA ARG A 194 5.31 8.72 -4.57
C ARG A 194 4.07 8.79 -5.47
N LEU A 195 2.92 8.39 -4.94
CA LEU A 195 1.68 8.28 -5.68
C LEU A 195 0.74 9.47 -5.49
N ASP A 196 0.93 10.26 -4.44
CA ASP A 196 -0.02 11.29 -3.98
C ASP A 196 -0.44 12.30 -5.05
N SER A 197 0.49 12.78 -5.89
CA SER A 197 0.15 13.71 -6.97
C SER A 197 -0.75 13.09 -8.03
N LEU A 198 -0.54 11.80 -8.33
CA LEU A 198 -1.31 11.06 -9.31
C LEU A 198 -2.69 10.64 -8.77
N LEU A 199 -2.74 10.26 -7.49
CA LEU A 199 -4.00 9.97 -6.80
C LEU A 199 -4.88 11.22 -6.73
N LEU A 200 -4.31 12.37 -6.38
CA LEU A 200 -5.02 13.65 -6.37
C LEU A 200 -5.55 14.01 -7.77
N PHE A 201 -4.78 13.74 -8.83
CA PHE A 201 -5.26 13.92 -10.20
C PHE A 201 -6.51 13.09 -10.49
N TYR A 202 -6.56 11.81 -10.07
CA TYR A 202 -7.74 10.97 -10.27
C TYR A 202 -8.96 11.44 -9.47
N GLU A 203 -8.76 12.07 -8.32
CA GLU A 203 -9.83 12.62 -7.50
C GLU A 203 -10.44 13.90 -8.09
N CYS A 204 -9.60 14.72 -8.74
CA CYS A 204 -9.98 16.07 -9.18
C CYS A 204 -10.25 16.21 -10.69
N SER A 205 -9.70 15.34 -11.53
CA SER A 205 -9.81 15.44 -12.98
C SER A 205 -10.94 14.57 -13.55
N GLU A 206 -11.82 15.19 -14.33
CA GLU A 206 -12.82 14.48 -15.15
C GLU A 206 -12.22 13.93 -16.46
N HIS A 207 -10.98 14.33 -16.78
CA HIS A 207 -10.30 13.96 -18.01
C HIS A 207 -9.22 12.90 -17.78
N PRO A 208 -9.04 11.96 -18.72
CA PRO A 208 -7.93 11.02 -18.67
C PRO A 208 -6.58 11.75 -18.80
N MET A 209 -5.51 11.12 -18.35
CA MET A 209 -4.16 11.60 -18.61
C MET A 209 -3.89 11.64 -20.12
N ALA A 210 -3.42 12.78 -20.60
CA ALA A 210 -3.08 13.02 -22.00
C ALA A 210 -1.75 13.79 -22.13
N ALA A 211 -1.08 13.60 -23.26
CA ALA A 211 0.17 14.28 -23.62
C ALA A 211 -0.09 15.66 -24.21
#